data_AF-A0A6L6QPP3-F1
#
_entry.id   AF-A0A6L6QPP3-F1
#
_cell.length_a   1.000
_cell.length_b   1.000
_cell.length_c   1.000
_cell.angle_alpha   90.00
_cell.angle_beta   90.00
_cell.angle_gamma   90.00
#
_symmetry.space_group_name_H-M   'P 1'
#
loop_
_entity.id
_entity.type
_entity.pdbx_description
1 polymer ?
#
loop_
_entity_poly.entity_id
_entity_poly.type
_entity_poly.pdbx_seq_one_letter_code
_entity_poly.pdbx_strand_id
1 'polypeptide(L)'
;MKRILTAPLFFMAMAAAQASEPTEKDAVAMVEKGAAFIKQHGKDKFIEKISARDPDFVQGALYVDIRDLQSGIVLAHPVNPTIVGKDLTDVPDASGKKYRREIIELAARKGKGWVDYMYKNPTTGKIEPKTTYIQRVGDAVLEAGIYKK
;
A
#
# COMPACT_ATOMS: atom_id res chain seq x y z
N MET A 1 65.02 22.77 -2.19
CA MET A 1 63.85 23.60 -2.57
C MET A 1 62.74 22.68 -3.06
N LYS A 2 61.71 22.41 -2.25
CA LYS A 2 60.58 21.53 -2.62
C LYS A 2 59.40 22.40 -3.05
N ARG A 3 58.99 22.32 -4.31
CA ARG A 3 57.76 22.94 -4.82
C ARG A 3 56.62 21.96 -4.60
N ILE A 4 55.64 22.35 -3.77
CA ILE A 4 54.40 21.59 -3.57
C ILE A 4 53.37 22.16 -4.54
N LEU A 5 52.89 21.31 -5.45
CA LEU A 5 51.74 21.59 -6.32
C LEU A 5 50.47 21.20 -5.58
N THR A 6 49.63 22.18 -5.26
CA THR A 6 48.27 21.95 -4.74
C THR A 6 47.29 21.85 -5.91
N ALA A 7 46.66 20.68 -6.06
CA ALA A 7 45.52 20.48 -6.95
C ALA A 7 44.21 20.70 -6.16
N PRO A 8 43.17 21.33 -6.74
CA PRO A 8 41.90 21.52 -6.06
C PRO A 8 41.05 20.24 -6.15
N LEU A 9 40.59 19.74 -4.99
CA LEU A 9 39.57 18.68 -4.92
C LEU A 9 38.21 19.28 -5.29
N PHE A 10 37.62 18.79 -6.39
CA PHE A 10 36.25 19.09 -6.77
C PHE A 10 35.31 18.16 -5.96
N PHE A 11 34.60 18.70 -4.97
CA PHE A 11 33.55 17.96 -4.27
C PHE A 11 32.25 18.06 -5.07
N MET A 12 31.91 17.01 -5.81
CA MET A 12 30.63 16.90 -6.49
C MET A 12 29.60 16.37 -5.50
N ALA A 13 28.76 17.26 -4.96
CA ALA A 13 27.64 16.87 -4.10
C ALA A 13 26.57 16.17 -4.97
N MET A 14 26.40 14.86 -4.79
CA MET A 14 25.22 14.17 -5.30
C MET A 14 24.00 14.62 -4.49
N ALA A 15 23.12 15.40 -5.10
CA ALA A 15 21.78 15.61 -4.58
C ALA A 15 21.03 14.27 -4.64
N ALA A 16 20.73 13.68 -3.49
CA ALA A 16 19.80 12.57 -3.43
C ALA A 16 18.44 13.06 -3.92
N ALA A 17 17.95 12.50 -5.02
CA ALA A 17 16.60 12.77 -5.48
C ALA A 17 15.62 12.31 -4.39
N GLN A 18 14.98 13.27 -3.72
CA GLN A 18 13.88 12.98 -2.81
C GLN A 18 12.77 12.33 -3.68
N ALA A 19 12.51 11.04 -3.48
CA ALA A 19 11.40 10.38 -4.16
C ALA A 19 10.11 11.17 -3.85
N SER A 20 9.37 11.57 -4.88
CA SER A 20 8.08 12.23 -4.70
C SER A 20 7.13 11.30 -3.96
N GLU A 21 6.38 11.84 -3.02
CA GLU A 21 5.35 11.09 -2.31
C GLU A 21 4.33 10.49 -3.29
N PRO A 22 3.79 9.29 -3.00
CA PRO A 22 2.79 8.67 -3.85
C PRO A 22 1.51 9.49 -3.89
N THR A 23 0.86 9.50 -5.04
CA THR A 23 -0.41 10.20 -5.32
C THR A 23 -1.59 9.23 -5.36
N GLU A 24 -2.81 9.76 -5.39
CA GLU A 24 -4.01 8.95 -5.60
C GLU A 24 -3.96 8.18 -6.93
N LYS A 25 -3.37 8.78 -7.97
CA LYS A 25 -3.17 8.12 -9.27
C LYS A 25 -2.25 6.91 -9.15
N ASP A 26 -1.21 6.99 -8.33
CA ASP A 26 -0.27 5.88 -8.12
C ASP A 26 -0.95 4.72 -7.38
N ALA A 27 -1.80 5.02 -6.40
CA ALA A 27 -2.61 4.01 -5.72
C ALA A 27 -3.59 3.30 -6.66
N VAL A 28 -4.30 4.06 -7.50
CA VAL A 28 -5.19 3.48 -8.53
C VAL A 28 -4.40 2.59 -9.49
N ALA A 29 -3.27 3.09 -10.02
CA ALA A 29 -2.45 2.34 -10.95
C ALA A 29 -1.92 1.03 -10.36
N MET A 30 -1.50 1.04 -9.09
CA MET A 30 -0.99 -0.15 -8.41
C MET A 30 -2.09 -1.19 -8.17
N VAL A 31 -3.29 -0.76 -7.78
CA VAL A 31 -4.46 -1.66 -7.63
C VAL A 31 -4.90 -2.23 -8.97
N GLU A 32 -4.95 -1.41 -10.03
CA GLU A 32 -5.31 -1.86 -11.37
C GLU A 32 -4.28 -2.86 -11.94
N LYS A 33 -2.98 -2.63 -11.69
CA LYS A 33 -1.91 -3.60 -11.99
C LYS A 33 -2.13 -4.91 -11.25
N GLY A 34 -2.48 -4.87 -9.96
CA GLY A 34 -2.77 -6.07 -9.17
C GLY A 34 -4.00 -6.81 -9.67
N ALA A 35 -5.05 -6.07 -10.04
CA ALA A 35 -6.27 -6.65 -10.58
C ALA A 35 -6.04 -7.33 -11.93
N ALA A 36 -5.22 -6.73 -12.81
CA ALA A 36 -4.78 -7.36 -14.05
C ALA A 36 -3.96 -8.63 -13.78
N PHE A 37 -3.05 -8.58 -12.80
CA PHE A 37 -2.26 -9.74 -12.40
C PHE A 37 -3.14 -10.89 -11.91
N ILE A 38 -4.12 -10.65 -11.03
CA ILE A 38 -5.04 -11.70 -10.56
C ILE A 38 -5.82 -12.31 -11.73
N LYS A 39 -6.28 -11.51 -12.69
CA LYS A 39 -6.99 -12.02 -13.88
C LYS A 39 -6.11 -12.94 -14.73
N GLN A 40 -4.82 -12.68 -14.80
CA GLN A 40 -3.89 -13.43 -15.64
C GLN A 40 -3.30 -14.67 -14.93
N HIS A 41 -3.01 -14.55 -13.63
CA HIS A 41 -2.22 -15.54 -12.90
C HIS A 41 -2.94 -16.14 -11.68
N GLY A 42 -4.12 -15.63 -11.34
CA GLY A 42 -4.90 -16.07 -10.19
C GLY A 42 -4.54 -15.36 -8.87
N LYS A 43 -5.47 -15.49 -7.92
CA LYS A 43 -5.39 -14.87 -6.59
C LYS A 43 -4.22 -15.39 -5.76
N ASP A 44 -3.97 -16.71 -5.77
CA ASP A 44 -2.93 -17.32 -4.93
C ASP A 44 -1.52 -16.85 -5.32
N LYS A 45 -1.25 -16.70 -6.62
CA LYS A 45 0.00 -16.11 -7.11
C LYS A 45 0.16 -14.64 -6.74
N PHE A 46 -0.94 -13.91 -6.64
CA PHE A 46 -0.90 -12.53 -6.18
C PHE A 46 -0.60 -12.46 -4.68
N ILE A 47 -1.23 -13.31 -3.87
CA ILE A 47 -0.94 -13.45 -2.43
C ILE A 47 0.56 -13.76 -2.22
N GLU A 48 1.12 -14.72 -2.96
CA GLU A 48 2.56 -15.03 -2.91
C GLU A 48 3.42 -13.77 -3.16
N LYS A 49 3.09 -12.96 -4.19
CA LYS A 49 3.82 -11.71 -4.49
C LYS A 49 3.72 -10.67 -3.38
N ILE A 50 2.53 -10.45 -2.84
CA ILE A 50 2.31 -9.50 -1.75
C ILE A 50 3.08 -9.94 -0.50
N SER A 51 3.01 -11.22 -0.14
CA SER A 51 3.75 -11.80 0.98
C SER A 51 5.26 -11.73 0.79
N ALA A 52 5.75 -11.89 -0.45
CA ALA A 52 7.16 -11.74 -0.81
C ALA A 52 7.63 -10.27 -0.90
N ARG A 53 6.74 -9.31 -0.65
CA ARG A 53 7.00 -7.86 -0.76
C ARG A 53 7.55 -7.47 -2.13
N ASP A 54 6.96 -8.02 -3.19
CA ASP A 54 7.34 -7.73 -4.56
C ASP A 54 7.34 -6.20 -4.82
N PRO A 55 8.45 -5.63 -5.35
CA PRO A 55 8.59 -4.18 -5.54
C PRO A 55 7.56 -3.59 -6.53
N ASP A 56 6.91 -4.43 -7.34
CA ASP A 56 5.80 -4.00 -8.18
C ASP A 56 4.57 -3.54 -7.38
N PHE A 57 4.41 -4.03 -6.15
CA PHE A 57 3.24 -3.81 -5.30
C PHE A 57 3.59 -3.27 -3.90
N VAL A 58 4.88 -3.00 -3.64
CA VAL A 58 5.36 -2.46 -2.37
C VAL A 58 6.45 -1.41 -2.64
N GLN A 59 6.08 -0.13 -2.51
CA GLN A 59 6.91 1.04 -2.77
C GLN A 59 6.82 2.01 -1.58
N GLY A 60 7.61 1.73 -0.53
CA GLY A 60 7.60 2.52 0.70
C GLY A 60 6.24 2.48 1.40
N ALA A 61 5.57 3.64 1.50
CA ALA A 61 4.24 3.76 2.10
C ALA A 61 3.08 3.39 1.14
N LEU A 62 3.35 3.29 -0.17
CA LEU A 62 2.39 2.83 -1.17
C LEU A 62 2.55 1.32 -1.34
N TYR A 63 1.53 0.55 -0.99
CA TYR A 63 1.55 -0.90 -1.13
C TYR A 63 0.14 -1.44 -1.33
N VAL A 64 0.04 -2.62 -1.94
CA VAL A 64 -1.22 -3.36 -2.03
C VAL A 64 -1.34 -4.34 -0.86
N ASP A 65 -2.49 -4.34 -0.20
CA ASP A 65 -2.96 -5.46 0.59
C ASP A 65 -4.21 -6.08 -0.06
N ILE A 66 -4.56 -7.29 0.39
CA ILE A 66 -5.66 -8.06 -0.18
C ILE A 66 -6.44 -8.74 0.93
N ARG A 67 -7.77 -8.68 0.80
CA ARG A 67 -8.72 -9.36 1.68
C ARG A 67 -9.72 -10.19 0.91
N ASP A 68 -10.32 -11.14 1.61
CA ASP A 68 -11.48 -11.88 1.15
C ASP A 68 -12.75 -11.03 1.34
N LEU A 69 -13.61 -11.02 0.31
CA LEU A 69 -14.81 -10.21 0.25
C LEU A 69 -15.92 -10.75 1.15
N GLN A 70 -16.05 -12.07 1.27
CA GLN A 70 -17.17 -12.69 1.99
C GLN A 70 -16.90 -12.75 3.49
N SER A 71 -15.71 -13.23 3.85
CA SER A 71 -15.36 -13.56 5.24
C SER A 71 -14.82 -12.38 6.03
N GLY A 72 -14.38 -11.30 5.41
CA GLY A 72 -13.68 -10.28 6.19
C GLY A 72 -12.21 -10.60 6.44
N ILE A 73 -11.66 -11.72 5.96
CA ILE A 73 -10.31 -12.15 6.32
C ILE A 73 -9.23 -11.44 5.49
N VAL A 74 -8.17 -10.96 6.15
CA VAL A 74 -6.96 -10.46 5.47
C VAL A 74 -6.19 -11.62 4.85
N LEU A 75 -6.02 -11.62 3.52
CA LEU A 75 -5.35 -12.68 2.78
C LEU A 75 -3.83 -12.44 2.68
N ALA A 76 -3.40 -11.20 2.49
CA ALA A 76 -2.00 -10.80 2.59
C ALA A 76 -1.88 -9.32 2.94
N HIS A 77 -0.85 -8.97 3.73
CA HIS A 77 -0.52 -7.58 4.04
C HIS A 77 1.02 -7.43 4.15
N PRO A 78 1.68 -6.72 3.23
CA PRO A 78 3.14 -6.76 3.09
C PRO A 78 3.88 -6.02 4.23
N VAL A 79 3.21 -5.04 4.82
CA VAL A 79 3.75 -4.18 5.89
C VAL A 79 3.38 -4.66 7.31
N ASN A 80 2.25 -5.36 7.46
CA ASN A 80 1.75 -5.84 8.74
C ASN A 80 1.31 -7.31 8.62
N PRO A 81 2.25 -8.27 8.53
CA PRO A 81 1.91 -9.67 8.36
C PRO A 81 1.15 -10.26 9.55
N THR A 82 1.19 -9.61 10.73
CA THR A 82 0.57 -10.11 11.96
C THR A 82 -0.97 -10.13 11.92
N ILE A 83 -1.59 -9.45 10.94
CA ILE A 83 -3.04 -9.41 10.75
C ILE A 83 -3.55 -10.39 9.69
N VAL A 84 -2.65 -11.07 8.96
CA VAL A 84 -3.03 -12.08 7.98
C VAL A 84 -3.78 -13.23 8.67
N GLY A 85 -4.86 -13.71 8.04
CA GLY A 85 -5.73 -14.76 8.58
C GLY A 85 -6.75 -14.29 9.62
N LYS A 86 -6.80 -13.00 9.94
CA LYS A 86 -7.76 -12.44 10.90
C LYS A 86 -8.92 -11.75 10.18
N ASP A 87 -10.12 -11.94 10.72
CA ASP A 87 -11.24 -11.04 10.44
C ASP A 87 -11.18 -9.84 11.39
N LEU A 88 -11.02 -8.65 10.83
CA LEU A 88 -10.95 -7.37 11.53
C LEU A 88 -12.08 -6.42 11.09
N THR A 89 -13.11 -6.95 10.43
CA THR A 89 -14.17 -6.17 9.76
C THR A 89 -14.83 -5.15 10.70
N ASP A 90 -15.07 -5.54 11.95
CA ASP A 90 -15.71 -4.71 12.96
C ASP A 90 -14.76 -3.98 13.91
N VAL A 91 -13.44 -4.15 13.74
CA VAL A 91 -12.46 -3.46 14.58
C VAL A 91 -12.35 -2.01 14.09
N PRO A 92 -12.65 -1.01 14.94
CA PRO A 92 -12.57 0.40 14.56
C PRO A 92 -11.12 0.86 14.41
N ASP A 93 -10.92 1.91 13.61
CA ASP A 93 -9.68 2.69 13.65
C ASP A 93 -9.62 3.61 14.89
N ALA A 94 -8.57 4.43 14.98
CA ALA A 94 -8.36 5.37 16.10
C ALA A 94 -9.44 6.46 16.22
N SER A 95 -10.29 6.66 15.20
CA SER A 95 -11.42 7.59 15.21
C SER A 95 -12.75 6.93 15.59
N GLY A 96 -12.76 5.61 15.80
CA GLY A 96 -13.98 4.83 16.03
C GLY A 96 -14.64 4.31 14.74
N LYS A 97 -14.04 4.56 13.57
CA LYS A 97 -14.62 4.18 12.28
C LYS A 97 -14.32 2.72 11.94
N LYS A 98 -15.35 1.94 11.65
CA LYS A 98 -15.24 0.55 11.13
C LYS A 98 -14.96 0.54 9.62
N TYR A 99 -13.81 1.06 9.22
CA TYR A 99 -13.51 1.31 7.81
C TYR A 99 -13.43 0.03 6.96
N ARG A 100 -13.02 -1.12 7.53
CA ARG A 100 -12.96 -2.39 6.79
C ARG A 100 -14.34 -2.89 6.40
N ARG A 101 -15.35 -2.67 7.24
CA ARG A 101 -16.75 -2.91 6.90
C ARG A 101 -17.19 -2.05 5.71
N GLU A 102 -16.86 -0.76 5.72
CA GLU A 102 -17.15 0.14 4.59
C GLU A 102 -16.45 -0.30 3.30
N ILE A 103 -15.21 -0.78 3.37
CA ILE A 103 -14.48 -1.35 2.23
C ILE A 103 -15.20 -2.56 1.63
N ILE A 104 -15.59 -3.52 2.47
CA ILE A 104 -16.32 -4.72 2.03
C ILE A 104 -17.66 -4.34 1.39
N GLU A 105 -18.43 -3.46 2.02
CA GLU A 105 -19.71 -3.00 1.51
C GLU A 105 -19.57 -2.23 0.19
N LEU A 106 -18.54 -1.37 0.08
CA LEU A 106 -18.23 -0.64 -1.15
C LEU A 106 -17.82 -1.60 -2.27
N ALA A 107 -16.94 -2.56 -1.99
CA ALA A 107 -16.52 -3.59 -2.93
C ALA A 107 -17.70 -4.45 -3.41
N ALA A 108 -18.58 -4.86 -2.51
CA ALA A 108 -19.77 -5.65 -2.83
C ALA A 108 -20.74 -4.87 -3.72
N ARG A 109 -20.99 -3.59 -3.40
CA ARG A 109 -22.00 -2.75 -4.07
C ARG A 109 -21.53 -2.15 -5.38
N LYS A 110 -20.30 -1.61 -5.42
CA LYS A 110 -19.77 -0.82 -6.55
C LYS A 110 -18.55 -1.45 -7.21
N GLY A 111 -17.92 -2.44 -6.58
CA GLY A 111 -16.70 -3.08 -7.09
C GLY A 111 -15.42 -2.25 -6.94
N LYS A 112 -15.51 -0.93 -6.83
CA LYS A 112 -14.36 -0.04 -6.64
C LYS A 112 -14.73 1.29 -6.00
N GLY A 113 -13.74 1.99 -5.47
CA GLY A 113 -13.88 3.35 -4.96
C GLY A 113 -12.86 3.69 -3.87
N TRP A 114 -13.10 4.77 -3.15
CA TRP A 114 -12.21 5.29 -2.12
C TRP A 114 -12.83 5.17 -0.73
N VAL A 115 -12.01 4.84 0.26
CA VAL A 115 -12.39 4.84 1.69
C VAL A 115 -11.31 5.56 2.49
N ASP A 116 -11.74 6.53 3.31
CA ASP A 116 -10.91 7.29 4.23
C ASP A 116 -10.94 6.70 5.64
N TYR A 117 -9.79 6.63 6.31
CA TYR A 117 -9.66 6.12 7.70
C TYR A 117 -8.34 6.53 8.35
N MET A 118 -8.16 6.23 9.62
CA MET A 118 -6.91 6.43 10.36
C MET A 118 -6.07 5.14 10.36
N TYR A 119 -4.78 5.22 10.02
CA TYR A 119 -3.90 4.04 10.02
C TYR A 119 -2.47 4.37 10.41
N LYS A 120 -1.73 3.35 10.86
CA LYS A 120 -0.32 3.50 11.20
C LYS A 120 0.51 3.64 9.92
N ASN A 121 1.09 4.82 9.70
CA ASN A 121 2.03 5.04 8.62
C ASN A 121 3.34 4.26 8.88
N PRO A 122 3.75 3.34 7.98
CA PRO A 122 4.97 2.56 8.19
C PRO A 122 6.24 3.39 8.15
N THR A 123 6.22 4.56 7.49
CA THR A 123 7.36 5.46 7.39
C THR A 123 7.52 6.30 8.65
N THR A 124 6.44 6.86 9.21
CA THR A 124 6.50 7.75 10.39
C THR A 124 6.25 7.03 11.71
N GLY A 125 5.64 5.86 11.67
CA GLY A 125 5.20 5.10 12.84
C GLY A 125 3.96 5.66 13.55
N LYS A 126 3.41 6.79 13.08
CA LYS A 126 2.27 7.49 13.68
C LYS A 126 0.94 7.03 13.09
N ILE A 127 -0.14 7.24 13.83
CA ILE A 127 -1.50 7.10 13.31
C ILE A 127 -1.85 8.39 12.54
N GLU A 128 -2.12 8.25 11.25
CA GLU A 128 -2.33 9.37 10.34
C GLU A 128 -3.56 9.11 9.44
N PRO A 129 -4.24 10.15 8.92
CA PRO A 129 -5.30 9.97 7.95
C PRO A 129 -4.77 9.32 6.67
N LYS A 130 -5.50 8.32 6.16
CA LYS A 130 -5.20 7.59 4.94
C LYS A 130 -6.43 7.55 4.06
N THR A 131 -6.24 7.68 2.75
CA THR A 131 -7.27 7.31 1.75
C THR A 131 -6.81 6.12 0.96
N THR A 132 -7.69 5.15 0.78
CA THR A 132 -7.37 3.89 0.09
C THR A 132 -8.36 3.64 -1.03
N TYR A 133 -7.81 3.42 -2.22
CA TYR A 133 -8.55 2.94 -3.35
C TYR A 133 -8.68 1.42 -3.26
N ILE A 134 -9.89 0.94 -3.51
CA ILE A 134 -10.20 -0.48 -3.50
C ILE A 134 -10.69 -0.93 -4.86
N GLN A 135 -10.38 -2.17 -5.21
CA GLN A 135 -10.95 -2.83 -6.38
C GLN A 135 -11.21 -4.32 -6.09
N ARG A 136 -12.44 -4.73 -6.36
CA ARG A 136 -12.88 -6.13 -6.30
C ARG A 136 -12.44 -6.89 -7.55
N VAL A 137 -11.93 -8.10 -7.35
CA VAL A 137 -11.71 -9.11 -8.39
C VAL A 137 -12.22 -10.46 -7.90
N GLY A 138 -13.38 -10.89 -8.39
CA GLY A 138 -14.03 -12.12 -7.92
C GLY A 138 -14.44 -12.01 -6.44
N ASP A 139 -13.81 -12.84 -5.60
CA ASP A 139 -13.97 -12.89 -4.14
C ASP A 139 -12.87 -12.12 -3.39
N ALA A 140 -11.92 -11.51 -4.09
CA ALA A 140 -10.87 -10.68 -3.50
C ALA A 140 -11.19 -9.19 -3.59
N VAL A 141 -10.71 -8.43 -2.61
CA VAL A 141 -10.63 -6.97 -2.65
C VAL A 141 -9.17 -6.57 -2.49
N LEU A 142 -8.62 -5.87 -3.47
CA LEU A 142 -7.29 -5.27 -3.40
C LEU A 142 -7.42 -3.83 -2.90
N GLU A 143 -6.48 -3.41 -2.07
CA GLU A 143 -6.50 -2.10 -1.43
C GLU A 143 -5.10 -1.46 -1.52
N ALA A 144 -4.99 -0.24 -2.05
CA ALA A 144 -3.78 0.57 -1.95
C ALA A 144 -4.14 2.02 -1.68
N GLY A 145 -3.32 2.72 -0.92
CA GLY A 145 -3.66 4.06 -0.46
C GLY A 145 -2.48 4.93 -0.13
N ILE A 146 -2.78 6.20 0.12
CA ILE A 146 -1.83 7.24 0.47
C ILE A 146 -2.20 7.88 1.81
N TYR A 147 -1.19 8.32 2.55
CA TYR A 147 -1.40 9.10 3.76
C TYR A 147 -1.62 10.56 3.41
N LYS A 148 -2.66 11.17 3.97
CA LYS A 148 -2.98 12.58 3.76
C LYS A 148 -2.08 13.43 4.68
N LYS A 149 -1.59 14.55 4.16
CA LYS A 149 -0.81 15.55 4.91
C LYS A 149 -1.72 16.61 5.49
#